data_AF-A0A380QDQ8-F1
#
_entry.id   AF-A0A380QDQ8-F1
#
_cell.length_a   1.000
_cell.length_b   1.000
_cell.length_c   1.000
_cell.angle_alpha   90.00
_cell.angle_beta   90.00
_cell.angle_gamma   90.00
#
_symmetry.space_group_name_H-M   'P 1'
#
loop_
_entity.id
_entity.type
_entity.pdbx_description
1 polymer ?
#
loop_
_entity_poly.entity_id
_entity_poly.type
_entity_poly.pdbx_seq_one_letter_code
_entity_poly.pdbx_strand_id
1 'polypeptide(L)'
;MPTMNHSFENRQRSVVALFILPTPEQRRTMLAEYAEPYDRLVREKECQRITSLSRSTRWLMENEGRFPARKPLGRNSCAWLLSDLLCWVRNPPAVNNVNTPCGRKLA
;
A
#
# COMPACT_ATOMS: atom_id res chain seq x y z
N MET A 1 27.97 24.53 31.82
CA MET A 1 27.16 25.06 30.71
C MET A 1 27.44 24.24 29.44
N PRO A 2 26.63 23.20 29.13
CA PRO A 2 26.62 22.58 27.81
C PRO A 2 25.22 22.60 27.16
N THR A 3 25.26 22.60 25.83
CA THR A 3 24.21 22.91 24.85
C THR A 3 23.10 21.86 24.77
N MET A 4 21.82 22.31 24.76
CA MET A 4 20.68 21.46 24.41
C MET A 4 20.67 21.19 22.91
N ASN A 5 21.20 20.05 22.52
CA ASN A 5 21.00 19.47 21.21
C ASN A 5 19.56 18.95 21.16
N HIS A 6 18.65 19.70 20.56
CA HIS A 6 17.30 19.23 20.27
C HIS A 6 17.36 18.30 19.06
N SER A 7 17.93 17.12 19.27
CA SER A 7 17.71 15.97 18.39
C SER A 7 16.21 15.73 18.36
N PHE A 8 15.56 16.15 17.28
CA PHE A 8 14.28 15.58 16.88
C PHE A 8 14.58 14.13 16.52
N GLU A 9 14.67 13.30 17.57
CA GLU A 9 14.69 11.85 17.50
C GLU A 9 13.43 11.49 16.71
N ASN A 10 13.66 11.22 15.43
CA ASN A 10 12.69 10.73 14.50
C ASN A 10 12.18 9.43 15.09
N ARG A 11 11.09 9.52 15.85
CA ARG A 11 10.26 8.42 16.32
C ARG A 11 9.72 7.73 15.08
N GLN A 12 10.57 6.93 14.45
CA GLN A 12 10.17 5.81 13.62
C GLN A 12 9.45 4.85 14.56
N ARG A 13 8.18 5.17 14.81
CA ARG A 13 7.18 4.27 15.35
C ARG A 13 7.26 3.03 14.49
N SER A 14 7.89 2.00 15.05
CA SER A 14 7.87 0.65 14.54
C SER A 14 6.40 0.22 14.46
N VAL A 15 5.84 0.37 13.27
CA VAL A 15 4.60 -0.29 12.86
C VAL A 15 5.06 -1.52 12.11
N VAL A 16 5.00 -2.67 12.78
CA VAL A 16 5.28 -3.97 12.17
C VAL A 16 4.15 -4.32 11.20
N ALA A 17 4.13 -3.66 10.05
CA ALA A 17 3.43 -4.16 8.89
C ALA A 17 4.32 -5.26 8.27
N LEU A 18 3.79 -6.47 8.07
CA LEU A 18 4.46 -7.55 7.34
C LEU A 18 4.70 -7.20 5.87
N PHE A 19 4.05 -6.14 5.38
CA PHE A 19 4.40 -5.47 4.13
C PHE A 19 5.66 -4.62 4.33
N ILE A 20 6.77 -5.08 3.74
CA ILE A 20 8.04 -4.36 3.72
C ILE A 20 7.78 -3.00 3.05
N LEU A 21 7.80 -1.92 3.83
CA LEU A 21 7.66 -0.56 3.28
C LEU A 21 8.85 -0.33 2.34
N PRO A 22 8.62 -0.12 1.03
CA PRO A 22 9.71 0.05 0.09
C PRO A 22 10.48 1.34 0.41
N THR A 23 11.81 1.22 0.46
CA THR A 23 12.73 2.34 0.65
C THR A 23 12.50 3.40 -0.44
N PRO A 24 12.71 4.72 -0.19
CA PRO A 24 12.48 5.75 -1.20
C PRO A 24 13.16 5.49 -2.55
N GLU A 25 14.35 4.90 -2.54
CA GLU A 25 15.06 4.47 -3.76
C GLU A 25 14.29 3.39 -4.51
N GLN A 26 13.78 2.36 -3.82
CA GLN A 26 12.98 1.29 -4.41
C GLN A 26 11.68 1.83 -5.02
N ARG A 27 11.05 2.81 -4.36
CA ARG A 27 9.86 3.50 -4.90
C ARG A 27 10.21 4.20 -6.21
N ARG A 28 11.31 4.95 -6.27
CA ARG A 28 11.77 5.63 -7.49
C ARG A 28 12.07 4.64 -8.62
N THR A 29 12.75 3.53 -8.31
CA THR A 29 13.02 2.47 -9.31
C THR A 29 11.73 1.87 -9.85
N MET A 30 10.77 1.54 -8.98
CA MET A 30 9.47 1.01 -9.43
C MET A 30 8.70 2.04 -10.25
N LEU A 31 8.66 3.30 -9.83
CA LEU A 31 7.99 4.35 -10.59
C LEU A 31 8.65 4.56 -11.96
N ALA A 32 9.99 4.56 -12.03
CA ALA A 32 10.75 4.65 -13.28
C ALA A 32 10.50 3.45 -14.20
N GLU A 33 10.42 2.24 -13.65
CA GLU A 33 10.10 1.00 -14.39
C GLU A 33 8.70 1.07 -15.04
N TYR A 34 7.73 1.68 -14.34
CA TYR A 34 6.36 1.85 -14.83
C TYR A 34 6.14 3.19 -15.56
N ALA A 35 7.21 3.95 -15.83
CA ALA A 35 7.18 5.26 -16.48
C ALA A 35 6.26 6.31 -15.79
N GLU A 36 6.06 6.18 -14.48
CA GLU A 36 5.26 7.11 -13.69
C GLU A 36 6.17 8.16 -13.04
N PRO A 37 5.95 9.48 -13.28
CA PRO A 37 6.86 10.52 -12.79
C PRO A 37 6.75 10.80 -11.28
N TYR A 38 5.68 10.36 -10.61
CA TYR A 38 5.45 10.63 -9.19
C TYR A 38 4.62 9.55 -8.49
N ASP A 39 4.79 9.44 -7.16
CA ASP A 39 4.01 8.51 -6.33
C ASP A 39 2.58 9.02 -6.17
N ARG A 40 1.70 8.66 -7.11
CA ARG A 40 0.31 9.09 -7.10
C ARG A 40 -0.51 8.31 -6.08
N LEU A 41 -1.51 8.99 -5.52
CA LEU A 41 -2.51 8.36 -4.65
C LEU A 41 -3.54 7.61 -5.50
N VAL A 42 -3.55 6.30 -5.36
CA VAL A 42 -4.45 5.36 -6.01
C VAL A 42 -5.72 5.22 -5.19
N ARG A 43 -6.88 5.52 -5.78
CA ARG A 43 -8.19 5.28 -5.15
C ARG A 43 -8.61 3.81 -5.25
N GLU A 44 -9.69 3.44 -4.58
CA GLU A 44 -10.21 2.06 -4.54
C GLU A 44 -10.38 1.42 -5.93
N LYS A 45 -11.01 2.11 -6.88
CA LYS A 45 -11.24 1.57 -8.24
C LYS A 45 -9.93 1.19 -8.93
N GLU A 46 -8.93 2.05 -8.81
CA GLU A 46 -7.62 1.86 -9.42
C GLU A 46 -6.80 0.81 -8.65
N CYS A 47 -6.92 0.77 -7.32
CA CYS A 47 -6.32 -0.26 -6.49
C CYS A 47 -6.88 -1.65 -6.85
N GLN A 48 -8.19 -1.77 -7.07
CA GLN A 48 -8.82 -2.98 -7.56
C GLN A 48 -8.30 -3.35 -8.95
N ARG A 49 -8.08 -2.39 -9.85
CA ARG A 49 -7.51 -2.65 -11.18
C ARG A 49 -6.06 -3.16 -11.12
N ILE A 50 -5.24 -2.58 -10.25
CA ILE A 50 -3.82 -2.95 -10.09
C ILE A 50 -3.68 -4.30 -9.40
N THR A 51 -4.33 -4.48 -8.25
CA THR A 51 -4.19 -5.69 -7.42
C THR A 51 -5.11 -6.83 -7.86
N SER A 52 -6.11 -6.54 -8.69
CA SER A 52 -7.20 -7.47 -9.04
C SER A 52 -7.98 -8.01 -7.82
N LEU A 53 -7.78 -7.44 -6.63
CA LEU A 53 -8.42 -7.87 -5.40
C LEU A 53 -9.75 -7.15 -5.12
N SER A 54 -10.71 -7.91 -4.62
CA SER A 54 -11.97 -7.36 -4.10
C SER A 54 -11.76 -6.55 -2.82
N ARG A 55 -12.72 -5.69 -2.47
CA ARG A 55 -12.72 -4.95 -1.20
C ARG A 55 -12.59 -5.87 0.03
N SER A 56 -13.35 -6.96 0.05
CA SER A 56 -13.37 -7.90 1.19
C SER A 56 -12.04 -8.63 1.33
N THR A 57 -11.44 -9.06 0.22
CA THR A 57 -10.11 -9.70 0.23
C THR A 57 -9.04 -8.73 0.72
N ARG A 58 -9.10 -7.47 0.27
CA ARG A 58 -8.19 -6.43 0.74
C ARG A 58 -8.34 -6.18 2.24
N TRP A 59 -9.57 -6.12 2.75
CA TRP A 59 -9.83 -5.97 4.18
C TRP A 59 -9.26 -7.15 5.00
N LEU A 60 -9.44 -8.38 4.52
CA LEU A 60 -8.87 -9.57 5.16
C LEU A 60 -7.33 -9.50 5.19
N MET A 61 -6.70 -9.18 4.06
CA MET A 61 -5.23 -9.05 3.98
C MET A 61 -4.68 -7.85 4.76
N GLU A 62 -5.44 -6.77 4.86
CA GLU A 62 -5.11 -5.63 5.73
C GLU A 62 -5.14 -6.07 7.19
N ASN A 63 -6.13 -6.87 7.59
CA ASN A 63 -6.21 -7.45 8.93
C ASN A 63 -5.09 -8.48 9.20
N GLU A 64 -4.64 -9.21 8.17
CA GLU A 64 -3.47 -10.09 8.22
C GLU A 64 -2.12 -9.34 8.16
N GLY A 65 -2.13 -8.00 7.97
CA GLY A 65 -0.92 -7.18 7.84
C GLY A 65 -0.13 -7.41 6.55
N ARG A 66 -0.72 -8.11 5.57
CA ARG A 66 -0.11 -8.50 4.28
C ARG A 66 -0.33 -7.48 3.17
N PHE A 67 -1.25 -6.54 3.36
CA PHE A 67 -1.58 -5.49 2.40
C PHE A 67 -1.09 -4.12 2.88
N PRO A 68 -0.67 -3.21 1.99
CA PRO A 68 -0.27 -1.86 2.38
C PRO A 68 -1.38 -1.12 3.12
N ALA A 69 -0.99 -0.39 4.17
CA ALA A 69 -1.92 0.35 5.01
C ALA A 69 -2.72 1.39 4.20
N ARG A 70 -4.03 1.44 4.41
CA ARG A 70 -4.90 2.45 3.80
C ARG A 70 -4.56 3.83 4.34
N LYS A 71 -4.36 4.81 3.43
CA LYS A 71 -4.31 6.22 3.81
C LYS A 71 -5.70 6.83 3.69
N PRO A 72 -6.31 7.31 4.79
CA PRO A 72 -7.54 8.07 4.69
C PRO A 72 -7.24 9.42 4.03
N LEU A 73 -7.89 9.69 2.90
CA LEU A 73 -7.85 10.99 2.21
C LEU A 73 -9.01 11.89 2.66
N GLY A 74 -10.09 11.29 3.18
CA GLY A 74 -11.26 12.00 3.69
C GLY A 74 -12.23 11.06 4.42
N ARG A 75 -13.42 11.56 4.75
CA ARG A 75 -14.42 10.85 5.59
C ARG A 75 -14.77 9.44 5.11
N ASN A 76 -14.89 9.25 3.79
CA ASN A 76 -15.21 7.95 3.17
C ASN A 76 -14.20 7.58 2.06
N SER A 77 -13.11 8.33 1.94
CA SER A 77 -12.13 8.14 0.86
C SER A 77 -10.84 7.60 1.43
N CYS A 78 -10.44 6.44 0.95
CA CYS A 78 -9.14 5.85 1.21
C CYS A 78 -8.34 5.83 -0.09
N ALA A 79 -7.04 6.01 0.04
CA ALA A 79 -6.08 5.89 -1.04
C ALA A 79 -4.88 5.07 -0.59
N TRP A 80 -4.17 4.54 -1.58
CA TRP A 80 -2.90 3.84 -1.41
C TRP A 80 -1.86 4.55 -2.27
N LEU A 81 -0.59 4.45 -1.91
CA LEU A 81 0.46 4.94 -2.79
C LEU A 81 0.67 3.92 -3.90
N LEU A 82 0.82 4.40 -5.14
CA LEU A 82 1.05 3.54 -6.29
C LEU A 82 2.29 2.67 -6.06
N SER A 83 3.37 3.26 -5.53
CA SER A 83 4.61 2.54 -5.26
C SER A 83 4.43 1.37 -4.29
N ASP A 84 3.58 1.53 -3.28
CA ASP A 84 3.27 0.45 -2.32
C ASP A 84 2.48 -0.68 -2.99
N LEU A 85 1.50 -0.33 -3.84
CA LEU A 85 0.75 -1.33 -4.59
C LEU A 85 1.63 -2.09 -5.58
N LEU A 86 2.50 -1.40 -6.31
CA LEU A 86 3.43 -2.03 -7.25
C LEU A 86 4.41 -2.97 -6.52
N CYS A 87 4.94 -2.54 -5.38
CA CYS A 87 5.79 -3.38 -4.54
C CYS A 87 5.04 -4.63 -4.05
N TRP A 88 3.79 -4.47 -3.64
CA TRP A 88 2.93 -5.57 -3.23
C TRP A 88 2.64 -6.55 -4.37
N VAL A 89 2.30 -6.06 -5.57
CA VAL A 89 2.04 -6.91 -6.74
C VAL A 89 3.29 -7.69 -7.16
N ARG A 90 4.48 -7.12 -6.95
CA ARG A 90 5.76 -7.75 -7.27
C ARG A 90 6.19 -8.80 -6.25
N ASN A 91 5.74 -8.68 -5.01
CA ASN A 91 5.89 -9.70 -3.97
C ASN A 91 4.52 -10.10 -3.41
N PRO A 92 3.65 -10.72 -4.22
CA PRO A 92 2.35 -11.15 -3.75
C PRO A 92 2.63 -12.25 -2.72
N PRO A 93 2.25 -12.08 -1.45
CA PRO A 93 2.52 -13.10 -0.46
C PRO A 93 1.71 -14.32 -0.89
N ALA A 94 2.34 -15.50 -1.06
CA ALA A 94 1.70 -16.69 -1.59
C ALA A 94 0.29 -16.88 -1.03
N VAL A 95 -0.73 -16.49 -1.80
CA VAL A 95 -2.14 -16.67 -1.45
C VAL A 95 -2.59 -17.90 -2.19
N ASN A 96 -2.57 -19.01 -1.47
CA ASN A 96 -2.96 -20.34 -1.93
C ASN A 96 -4.48 -20.53 -2.10
N ASN A 97 -5.27 -19.46 -2.10
CA ASN A 97 -6.71 -19.55 -2.29
C ASN A 97 -7.31 -18.30 -2.93
N VAL A 98 -7.12 -18.14 -4.24
CA VAL A 98 -7.84 -17.14 -5.04
C VAL A 98 -9.27 -17.65 -5.29
N ASN A 99 -10.10 -17.71 -4.25
CA ASN A 99 -11.54 -17.86 -4.45
C ASN A 99 -12.03 -16.58 -5.15
N THR A 100 -12.16 -16.68 -6.47
CA THR A 100 -12.75 -15.64 -7.30
C THR A 100 -14.25 -15.88 -7.35
N PRO A 101 -15.05 -15.16 -6.54
CA PRO A 101 -16.34 -14.78 -7.02
C PRO A 101 -16.59 -13.33 -6.66
N CYS A 102 -16.37 -12.43 -7.62
CA CYS A 102 -17.15 -11.21 -7.65
C CYS A 102 -18.14 -11.32 -8.79
N GLY A 103 -19.32 -11.82 -8.43
CA GLY A 103 -20.49 -11.88 -9.29
C GLY A 103 -20.88 -10.48 -9.76
N ARG A 104 -21.13 -10.41 -11.06
CA ARG A 104 -21.91 -9.36 -11.72
C ARG A 104 -23.07 -8.93 -10.83
N LYS A 105 -23.17 -7.63 -10.56
CA LYS A 105 -24.46 -6.97 -10.73
C LYS A 105 -24.31 -6.05 -11.93
N LEU A 106 -24.51 -6.63 -13.10
CA LEU A 106 -25.04 -5.88 -14.23
C LEU A 106 -26.49 -5.59 -13.85
N ALA A 107 -26.79 -4.32 -13.61
CA ALA A 107 -28.14 -3.80 -13.59
C ALA A 107 -28.22 -2.78 -14.73
#